data_AF-A0A2V7VT31-F1
#
_entry.id   AF-A0A2V7VT31-F1
#
_cell.length_a   1.000
_cell.length_b   1.000
_cell.length_c   1.000
_cell.angle_alpha   90.00
_cell.angle_beta   90.00
_cell.angle_gamma   90.00
#
_symmetry.space_group_name_H-M   'P 1'
#
loop_
_entity.id
_entity.type
_entity.pdbx_description
1 polymer ?
#
loop_
_entity_poly.entity_id
_entity_poly.type
_entity_poly.pdbx_seq_one_letter_code
_entity_poly.pdbx_strand_id
1 'polypeptide(L)'
;MDERDVDFLIVHIARRAGAITELAAHVARAGGPSDPGGRDVAEQVSFVRALRSANRIGFAEYIFHASFWVLSEHEERWSSGAYASELDPISSAMRRIEQEHGLTAHQAWRVGEGPEEWEVLSSQYDVLLDRHRVPVFREFGLEDIAKLLELDRERFDLLYEEGRRSVMGPPPGEGSRLRSLLDSYRREADAAERVSAYIAAAALRGAELECLLLQRCLEHLNDAMQALQGVHGHARWPRDPTRWKLAQLITIANAAGWLPDVVIGERVLSTAEFANLVRRLRNYVHPGRHLLERPAFEIADEHSLDARAATLLIRVAIERLTIL
;
A
#
# COMPACT_ATOMS: atom_id res chain seq x y z
N MET A 1 -2.57 -4.06 31.92
CA MET A 1 -3.36 -4.43 30.74
C MET A 1 -4.79 -4.42 31.20
N ASP A 2 -5.56 -3.44 30.77
CA ASP A 2 -6.97 -3.36 31.18
C ASP A 2 -7.80 -4.40 30.42
N GLU A 3 -9.07 -4.57 30.81
CA GLU A 3 -9.97 -5.54 30.18
C GLU A 3 -10.16 -5.26 28.68
N ARG A 4 -10.10 -3.99 28.26
CA ARG A 4 -10.19 -3.58 26.85
C ARG A 4 -8.94 -3.93 26.06
N ASP A 5 -7.76 -3.85 26.67
CA ASP A 5 -6.49 -4.30 26.06
C ASP A 5 -6.49 -5.82 25.87
N VAL A 6 -7.00 -6.57 26.85
CA VAL A 6 -7.13 -8.03 26.77
C VAL A 6 -8.12 -8.42 25.68
N ASP A 7 -9.28 -7.77 25.64
CA ASP A 7 -10.28 -7.98 24.60
C ASP A 7 -9.74 -7.63 23.22
N PHE A 8 -9.02 -6.52 23.09
CA PHE A 8 -8.35 -6.16 21.84
C PHE A 8 -7.34 -7.22 21.43
N LEU A 9 -6.49 -7.70 22.34
CA LEU A 9 -5.48 -8.72 22.04
C LEU A 9 -6.12 -10.05 21.67
N ILE A 10 -7.13 -10.51 22.41
CA ILE A 10 -7.87 -11.74 22.11
C ILE A 10 -8.50 -11.62 20.73
N VAL A 11 -9.25 -10.56 20.47
CA VAL A 11 -9.94 -10.38 19.19
C VAL A 11 -8.93 -10.23 18.05
N HIS A 12 -7.91 -9.38 18.19
CA HIS A 12 -6.98 -9.09 17.11
C HIS A 12 -6.00 -10.23 16.84
N ILE A 13 -5.37 -10.78 17.89
CA ILE A 13 -4.38 -11.86 17.75
C ILE A 13 -5.08 -13.17 17.38
N ALA A 14 -6.19 -13.54 18.03
CA ALA A 14 -6.88 -14.79 17.70
C ALA A 14 -7.45 -14.75 16.28
N ARG A 15 -8.03 -13.63 15.84
CA ARG A 15 -8.47 -13.44 14.45
C ARG A 15 -7.31 -13.59 13.47
N ARG A 16 -6.14 -13.03 13.80
CA ARG A 16 -4.96 -13.10 12.92
C ARG A 16 -4.33 -14.49 12.88
N ALA A 17 -4.26 -15.17 14.03
CA ALA A 17 -3.82 -16.56 14.10
C ALA A 17 -4.76 -17.47 13.30
N GLY A 18 -6.07 -17.30 13.46
CA GLY A 18 -7.09 -18.00 12.68
C GLY A 18 -6.91 -17.80 11.17
N ALA A 19 -6.74 -16.55 10.72
CA ALA A 19 -6.51 -16.24 9.31
C ALA A 19 -5.23 -16.88 8.73
N ILE A 20 -4.16 -16.95 9.52
CA ILE A 20 -2.91 -17.62 9.10
C ILE A 20 -3.13 -19.14 8.98
N THR A 21 -3.86 -19.74 9.92
CA THR A 21 -4.21 -21.17 9.87
C THR A 21 -5.12 -21.49 8.68
N GLU A 22 -6.14 -20.68 8.43
CA GLU A 22 -7.02 -20.81 7.26
C GLU A 22 -6.24 -20.69 5.95
N LEU A 23 -5.33 -19.72 5.85
CA LEU A 23 -4.47 -19.57 4.69
C LEU A 23 -3.58 -20.80 4.48
N ALA A 24 -3.00 -21.35 5.56
CA ALA A 24 -2.19 -22.57 5.49
C ALA A 24 -3.02 -23.77 5.03
N ALA A 25 -4.28 -23.90 5.48
CA ALA A 25 -5.19 -24.95 5.06
C ALA A 25 -5.52 -24.84 3.56
N HIS A 26 -5.76 -23.62 3.06
CA HIS A 26 -5.97 -23.38 1.63
C HIS A 26 -4.74 -23.76 0.80
N VAL A 27 -3.54 -23.33 1.18
CA VAL A 27 -2.29 -23.68 0.47
C VAL A 27 -2.05 -25.20 0.47
N ALA A 28 -2.39 -25.88 1.54
CA ALA A 28 -2.28 -27.34 1.63
C ALA A 28 -3.27 -28.07 0.69
N ARG A 29 -4.48 -27.55 0.50
CA ARG A 29 -5.48 -28.10 -0.43
C ARG A 29 -5.15 -27.83 -1.90
N ALA A 30 -4.61 -26.64 -2.19
CA ALA A 30 -4.28 -26.13 -3.52
C ALA A 30 -3.04 -26.80 -4.19
N GLY A 31 -2.25 -27.57 -3.44
CA GLY A 31 -1.00 -28.16 -3.96
C GLY A 31 0.12 -27.13 -4.26
N GLY A 32 -0.09 -25.86 -3.91
CA GLY A 32 0.87 -24.77 -4.10
C GLY A 32 0.23 -23.38 -3.89
N PRO A 33 1.03 -22.31 -3.76
CA PRO A 33 0.53 -20.95 -3.54
C PRO A 33 -0.15 -20.30 -4.76
N SER A 34 -0.15 -20.98 -5.92
CA SER A 34 -0.49 -20.38 -7.23
C SER A 34 -1.83 -20.81 -7.82
N ASP A 35 -2.49 -21.84 -7.29
CA ASP A 35 -3.75 -22.35 -7.84
C ASP A 35 -4.74 -22.72 -6.72
N PRO A 36 -5.56 -21.77 -6.25
CA PRO A 36 -6.33 -21.91 -5.02
C PRO A 36 -7.49 -22.91 -5.04
N GLY A 37 -7.60 -23.80 -6.04
CA GLY A 37 -8.64 -24.83 -6.09
C GLY A 37 -9.68 -24.60 -7.19
N GLY A 38 -9.25 -24.53 -8.46
CA GLY A 38 -10.19 -24.58 -9.58
C GLY A 38 -11.18 -23.40 -9.66
N ARG A 39 -12.31 -23.60 -10.37
CA ARG A 39 -13.29 -22.55 -10.70
C ARG A 39 -14.34 -22.26 -9.62
N ASP A 40 -14.23 -22.80 -8.40
CA ASP A 40 -15.21 -22.52 -7.34
C ASP A 40 -15.00 -21.11 -6.77
N VAL A 41 -15.93 -20.20 -7.08
CA VAL A 41 -15.90 -18.80 -6.66
C VAL A 41 -15.89 -18.68 -5.13
N ALA A 42 -16.61 -19.54 -4.41
CA ALA A 42 -16.66 -19.48 -2.95
C ALA A 42 -15.32 -19.85 -2.30
N GLU A 43 -14.62 -20.85 -2.85
CA GLU A 43 -13.28 -21.23 -2.40
C GLU A 43 -12.26 -20.11 -2.68
N GLN A 44 -12.31 -19.53 -3.88
CA GLN A 44 -11.44 -18.41 -4.26
C GLN A 44 -11.65 -17.18 -3.37
N VAL A 45 -12.91 -16.79 -3.13
CA VAL A 45 -13.24 -15.67 -2.24
C VAL A 45 -12.75 -15.94 -0.81
N SER A 46 -12.93 -17.16 -0.30
CA SER A 46 -12.44 -17.57 1.01
C SER A 46 -10.92 -17.46 1.12
N PHE A 47 -10.19 -17.92 0.10
CA PHE A 47 -8.73 -17.82 0.04
C PHE A 47 -8.24 -16.36 0.05
N VAL A 48 -8.85 -15.50 -0.77
CA VAL A 48 -8.48 -14.08 -0.86
C VAL A 48 -8.77 -13.33 0.45
N ARG A 49 -9.87 -13.66 1.14
CA ARG A 49 -10.16 -13.14 2.48
C ARG A 49 -9.13 -13.59 3.52
N ALA A 50 -8.66 -14.82 3.43
CA ALA A 50 -7.58 -15.33 4.28
C ALA A 50 -6.25 -14.59 4.01
N LEU A 51 -5.89 -14.37 2.74
CA LEU A 51 -4.72 -13.56 2.36
C LEU A 51 -4.80 -12.14 2.93
N ARG A 52 -5.95 -11.48 2.81
CA ARG A 52 -6.18 -10.13 3.34
C ARG A 52 -6.07 -10.11 4.86
N SER A 53 -6.71 -11.07 5.54
CA SER A 53 -6.72 -11.15 7.00
C SER A 53 -5.34 -11.52 7.59
N ALA A 54 -4.53 -12.25 6.84
CA ALA A 54 -3.13 -12.54 7.16
C ALA A 54 -2.16 -11.39 6.80
N ASN A 55 -2.68 -10.28 6.24
CA ASN A 55 -1.92 -9.12 5.77
C ASN A 55 -0.85 -9.50 4.73
N ARG A 56 -1.19 -10.44 3.84
CA ARG A 56 -0.35 -10.84 2.69
C ARG A 56 -0.59 -9.98 1.46
N ILE A 57 -1.77 -9.38 1.38
CA ILE A 57 -2.18 -8.49 0.29
C ILE A 57 -2.74 -7.17 0.82
N GLY A 58 -2.57 -6.13 0.01
CA GLY A 58 -3.14 -4.80 0.24
C GLY A 58 -4.66 -4.79 0.11
N PHE A 59 -5.29 -3.64 0.42
CA PHE A 59 -6.74 -3.50 0.27
C PHE A 59 -7.15 -3.47 -1.21
N ALA A 60 -6.41 -2.75 -2.07
CA ALA A 60 -6.67 -2.72 -3.51
C ALA A 60 -6.54 -4.11 -4.16
N GLU A 61 -5.50 -4.87 -3.82
CA GLU A 61 -5.32 -6.26 -4.26
C GLU A 61 -6.46 -7.17 -3.80
N TYR A 62 -6.94 -6.98 -2.57
CA TYR A 62 -8.12 -7.68 -2.07
C TYR A 62 -9.38 -7.36 -2.88
N ILE A 63 -9.64 -6.06 -3.15
CA ILE A 63 -10.76 -5.65 -4.00
C ILE A 63 -10.67 -6.32 -5.37
N PHE A 64 -9.50 -6.28 -6.02
CA PHE A 64 -9.32 -6.90 -7.33
C PHE A 64 -9.54 -8.42 -7.30
N HIS A 65 -8.82 -9.14 -6.44
CA HIS A 65 -8.87 -10.60 -6.40
C HIS A 65 -10.24 -11.14 -6.00
N ALA A 66 -10.90 -10.52 -5.01
CA ALA A 66 -12.23 -10.96 -4.58
C ALA A 66 -13.28 -10.63 -5.64
N SER A 67 -13.18 -9.47 -6.28
CA SER A 67 -14.15 -9.04 -7.29
C SER A 67 -13.98 -9.78 -8.61
N PHE A 68 -12.75 -10.14 -9.02
CA PHE A 68 -12.51 -10.82 -10.30
C PHE A 68 -13.40 -12.05 -10.48
N TRP A 69 -13.43 -12.95 -9.49
CA TRP A 69 -14.23 -14.18 -9.56
C TRP A 69 -15.73 -13.92 -9.47
N VAL A 70 -16.14 -12.98 -8.63
CA VAL A 70 -17.56 -12.63 -8.43
C VAL A 70 -18.13 -11.91 -9.65
N LEU A 71 -17.33 -11.08 -10.32
CA LEU A 71 -17.70 -10.44 -11.58
C LEU A 71 -17.81 -11.46 -12.71
N SER A 72 -16.90 -12.44 -12.79
CA SER A 72 -17.05 -13.55 -13.75
C SER A 72 -18.33 -14.35 -13.53
N GLU A 73 -18.72 -14.61 -12.28
CA GLU A 73 -20.01 -15.25 -11.96
C GLU A 73 -21.21 -14.36 -12.34
N HIS A 74 -21.13 -13.05 -12.09
CA HIS A 74 -22.16 -12.10 -12.52
C HIS A 74 -22.29 -12.05 -14.05
N GLU A 75 -21.18 -12.08 -14.79
CA GLU A 75 -21.13 -12.15 -16.25
C GLU A 75 -21.73 -13.45 -16.78
N GLU A 76 -21.43 -14.59 -16.16
CA GLU A 76 -22.03 -15.88 -16.52
C GLU A 76 -23.55 -15.82 -16.36
N ARG A 77 -24.05 -15.35 -15.21
CA ARG A 77 -25.51 -15.19 -14.95
C ARG A 77 -26.16 -14.26 -15.96
N TRP A 78 -25.49 -13.16 -16.32
CA TRP A 78 -25.99 -12.25 -17.34
C TRP A 78 -26.10 -12.96 -18.70
N SER A 79 -25.04 -13.62 -19.14
CA SER A 79 -25.00 -14.33 -20.43
C SER A 79 -25.95 -15.53 -20.50
N SER A 80 -26.25 -16.17 -19.37
CA SER A 80 -27.23 -17.26 -19.26
C SER A 80 -28.68 -16.78 -19.17
N GLY A 81 -28.92 -15.45 -19.19
CA GLY A 81 -30.25 -14.87 -19.15
C GLY A 81 -30.89 -14.79 -17.77
N ALA A 82 -30.13 -14.86 -16.68
CA ALA A 82 -30.67 -14.77 -15.32
C ALA A 82 -31.40 -13.44 -15.04
N TYR A 83 -31.06 -12.39 -15.78
CA TYR A 83 -31.66 -11.05 -15.68
C TYR A 83 -32.56 -10.70 -16.88
N ALA A 84 -32.86 -11.67 -17.75
CA ALA A 84 -33.55 -11.44 -19.02
C ALA A 84 -34.92 -10.78 -18.85
N SER A 85 -35.67 -11.13 -17.78
CA SER A 85 -36.99 -10.54 -17.52
C SER A 85 -36.98 -9.02 -17.35
N GLU A 86 -35.87 -8.46 -16.86
CA GLU A 86 -35.72 -7.02 -16.64
C GLU A 86 -34.93 -6.34 -17.79
N LEU A 87 -33.94 -7.04 -18.36
CA LEU A 87 -33.06 -6.51 -19.41
C LEU A 87 -33.63 -6.63 -20.83
N ASP A 88 -34.42 -7.67 -21.14
CA ASP A 88 -34.96 -7.91 -22.48
C ASP A 88 -35.93 -6.81 -22.97
N PRO A 89 -36.80 -6.22 -22.12
CA PRO A 89 -37.62 -5.09 -22.54
C PRO A 89 -36.78 -3.91 -23.02
N ILE A 90 -35.69 -3.60 -22.32
CA ILE A 90 -34.79 -2.49 -22.64
C ILE A 90 -34.01 -2.81 -23.92
N SER A 91 -33.37 -3.99 -24.00
CA SER A 91 -32.60 -4.40 -25.19
C SER A 91 -33.47 -4.52 -26.45
N SER A 92 -34.74 -4.90 -26.30
CA SER A 92 -35.69 -4.95 -27.42
C SER A 92 -36.13 -3.57 -27.88
N ALA A 93 -36.25 -2.59 -26.96
CA ALA A 93 -36.49 -1.19 -27.33
C ALA A 93 -35.28 -0.58 -28.04
N MET A 94 -34.07 -0.81 -27.54
CA MET A 94 -32.81 -0.38 -28.18
C MET A 94 -32.69 -0.93 -29.60
N ARG A 95 -32.92 -2.23 -29.79
CA ARG A 95 -32.89 -2.89 -31.12
C ARG A 95 -33.90 -2.30 -32.10
N ARG A 96 -35.03 -1.79 -31.62
CA ARG A 96 -36.02 -1.13 -32.49
C ARG A 96 -35.48 0.19 -33.03
N ILE A 97 -34.88 1.01 -32.15
CA ILE A 97 -34.26 2.28 -32.53
C ILE A 97 -33.09 2.03 -33.50
N GLU A 98 -32.25 1.02 -33.23
CA GLU A 98 -31.17 0.62 -34.14
C GLU A 98 -31.70 0.29 -35.55
N GLN A 99 -32.79 -0.47 -35.64
CA GLN A 99 -33.42 -0.83 -36.92
C GLN A 99 -34.04 0.39 -37.62
N GLU A 100 -34.69 1.28 -36.88
CA GLU A 100 -35.27 2.53 -37.40
C GLU A 100 -34.19 3.45 -37.99
N HIS A 101 -32.98 3.41 -37.43
CA HIS A 101 -31.80 4.13 -37.91
C HIS A 101 -30.96 3.34 -38.94
N GLY A 102 -31.42 2.17 -39.38
CA GLY A 102 -30.81 1.39 -40.45
C GLY A 102 -29.60 0.55 -40.05
N LEU A 103 -29.36 0.33 -38.75
CA LEU A 103 -28.34 -0.61 -38.29
C LEU A 103 -28.80 -2.05 -38.51
N THR A 104 -27.87 -2.89 -38.95
CA THR A 104 -28.07 -4.35 -39.04
C THR A 104 -27.80 -5.02 -37.69
N ALA A 105 -28.21 -6.29 -37.54
CA ALA A 105 -28.06 -7.05 -36.28
C ALA A 105 -26.61 -7.24 -35.78
N HIS A 106 -25.60 -6.85 -36.58
CA HIS A 106 -24.18 -6.93 -36.22
C HIS A 106 -23.52 -5.54 -36.11
N GLN A 107 -24.31 -4.48 -36.25
CA GLN A 107 -23.88 -3.11 -36.09
C GLN A 107 -24.45 -2.56 -34.79
N ALA A 108 -23.63 -1.82 -34.06
CA ALA A 108 -24.02 -1.08 -32.88
C ALA A 108 -23.36 0.30 -32.94
N TRP A 109 -23.99 1.29 -32.31
CA TRP A 109 -23.32 2.57 -32.07
C TRP A 109 -22.17 2.38 -31.09
N ARG A 110 -21.12 3.19 -31.26
CA ARG A 110 -20.15 3.37 -30.18
C ARG A 110 -20.76 4.25 -29.10
N VAL A 111 -20.16 4.20 -27.91
CA VAL A 111 -20.57 5.05 -26.78
C VAL A 111 -20.58 6.52 -27.20
N GLY A 112 -21.74 7.17 -27.09
CA GLY A 112 -21.94 8.58 -27.42
C GLY A 112 -22.14 8.87 -28.90
N GLU A 113 -22.24 7.85 -29.77
CA GLU A 113 -22.54 8.01 -31.19
C GLU A 113 -24.01 7.69 -31.54
N GLY A 114 -24.80 7.21 -30.57
CA GLY A 114 -26.22 6.90 -30.76
C GLY A 114 -27.14 8.12 -30.64
N PRO A 115 -28.40 8.01 -31.12
CA PRO A 115 -29.43 9.01 -30.86
C PRO A 115 -29.76 9.07 -29.36
N GLU A 116 -30.23 10.23 -28.88
CA GLU A 116 -30.48 10.49 -27.45
C GLU A 116 -31.38 9.44 -26.79
N GLU A 117 -32.44 9.00 -27.47
CA GLU A 117 -33.37 7.98 -26.98
C GLU A 117 -32.74 6.59 -26.81
N TRP A 118 -31.76 6.23 -27.65
CA TRP A 118 -30.99 5.01 -27.48
C TRP A 118 -29.98 5.14 -26.34
N GLU A 119 -29.30 6.28 -26.21
CA GLU A 119 -28.32 6.54 -25.15
C GLU A 119 -28.99 6.50 -23.75
N VAL A 120 -30.23 7.01 -23.64
CA VAL A 120 -31.04 6.89 -22.41
C VAL A 120 -31.32 5.43 -22.08
N LEU A 121 -31.72 4.60 -23.05
CA LEU A 121 -32.00 3.18 -22.81
C LEU A 121 -30.73 2.39 -22.51
N SER A 122 -29.62 2.69 -23.21
CA SER A 122 -28.31 2.11 -22.95
C SER A 122 -27.85 2.39 -21.51
N SER A 123 -27.99 3.64 -21.07
CA SER A 123 -27.69 4.04 -19.69
C SER A 123 -28.59 3.32 -18.67
N GLN A 124 -29.88 3.15 -18.98
CA GLN A 124 -30.81 2.38 -18.12
C GLN A 124 -30.43 0.91 -18.04
N TYR A 125 -30.01 0.31 -19.16
CA TYR A 125 -29.52 -1.06 -19.23
C TYR A 125 -28.30 -1.25 -18.33
N ASP A 126 -27.31 -0.37 -18.45
CA ASP A 126 -26.07 -0.41 -17.67
C ASP A 126 -26.34 -0.27 -16.17
N VAL A 127 -27.16 0.71 -15.77
CA VAL A 127 -27.55 0.92 -14.36
C VAL A 127 -28.25 -0.32 -13.79
N LEU A 128 -29.16 -0.93 -14.55
CA LEU A 128 -29.87 -2.12 -14.11
C LEU A 128 -28.92 -3.32 -13.98
N LEU A 129 -28.03 -3.52 -14.95
CA LEU A 129 -27.03 -4.58 -14.91
C LEU A 129 -26.06 -4.40 -13.73
N ASP A 130 -25.62 -3.17 -13.47
CA ASP A 130 -24.78 -2.82 -12.31
C ASP A 130 -25.49 -3.08 -10.98
N ARG A 131 -26.80 -2.81 -10.90
CA ARG A 131 -27.62 -3.10 -9.71
C ARG A 131 -27.59 -4.58 -9.34
N HIS A 132 -27.52 -5.48 -10.32
CA HIS A 132 -27.43 -6.93 -10.07
C HIS A 132 -26.06 -7.38 -9.55
N ARG A 133 -25.00 -6.55 -9.62
CA ARG A 133 -23.69 -6.93 -9.07
C ARG A 133 -23.72 -7.05 -7.55
N VAL A 134 -24.33 -6.08 -6.87
CA VAL A 134 -24.30 -5.98 -5.40
C VAL A 134 -24.87 -7.24 -4.71
N PRO A 135 -26.03 -7.80 -5.11
CA PRO A 135 -26.52 -9.06 -4.55
C PRO A 135 -25.54 -10.23 -4.71
N VAL A 136 -24.83 -10.32 -5.84
CA VAL A 136 -23.85 -11.41 -6.08
C VAL A 136 -22.66 -11.26 -5.12
N PHE A 137 -22.16 -10.05 -4.89
CA PHE A 137 -21.12 -9.81 -3.86
C PHE A 137 -21.58 -10.22 -2.46
N ARG A 138 -22.84 -9.93 -2.10
CA ARG A 138 -23.41 -10.33 -0.80
C ARG A 138 -23.54 -11.84 -0.67
N GLU A 139 -23.93 -12.54 -1.74
CA GLU A 139 -24.02 -14.00 -1.80
C GLU A 139 -22.69 -14.67 -1.42
N PHE A 140 -21.58 -14.14 -1.91
CA PHE A 140 -20.23 -14.64 -1.57
C PHE A 140 -19.65 -14.04 -0.27
N GLY A 141 -20.46 -13.35 0.52
CA GLY A 141 -20.07 -12.82 1.83
C GLY A 141 -19.09 -11.64 1.77
N LEU A 142 -19.08 -10.88 0.67
CA LEU A 142 -18.25 -9.69 0.45
C LEU A 142 -19.05 -8.42 0.74
N GLU A 143 -19.60 -8.32 1.95
CA GLU A 143 -20.44 -7.19 2.38
C GLU A 143 -19.68 -5.85 2.36
N ASP A 144 -18.37 -5.88 2.60
CA ASP A 144 -17.49 -4.72 2.53
C ASP A 144 -17.38 -4.17 1.10
N ILE A 145 -17.25 -5.05 0.10
CA ILE A 145 -17.20 -4.67 -1.32
C ILE A 145 -18.60 -4.28 -1.83
N ALA A 146 -19.64 -5.01 -1.43
CA ALA A 146 -21.03 -4.70 -1.78
C ALA A 146 -21.41 -3.28 -1.31
N LYS A 147 -21.07 -2.91 -0.07
CA LYS A 147 -21.28 -1.54 0.44
C LYS A 147 -20.46 -0.51 -0.30
N LEU A 148 -19.22 -0.82 -0.66
CA LEU A 148 -18.38 0.09 -1.43
C LEU A 148 -19.01 0.38 -2.80
N LEU A 149 -19.53 -0.65 -3.48
CA LEU A 149 -20.24 -0.50 -4.76
C LEU A 149 -21.51 0.35 -4.63
N GLU A 150 -22.26 0.22 -3.53
CA GLU A 150 -23.48 1.01 -3.28
C GLU A 150 -23.20 2.46 -2.91
N LEU A 151 -22.14 2.71 -2.12
CA LEU A 151 -21.87 4.02 -1.55
C LEU A 151 -20.94 4.88 -2.41
N ASP A 152 -19.96 4.27 -3.08
CA ASP A 152 -18.89 4.97 -3.79
C ASP A 152 -18.31 4.07 -4.91
N ARG A 153 -19.05 4.02 -6.03
CA ARG A 153 -18.65 3.21 -7.19
C ARG A 153 -17.33 3.67 -7.80
N GLU A 154 -17.09 4.98 -7.88
CA GLU A 154 -15.82 5.51 -8.41
C GLU A 154 -14.64 5.03 -7.56
N ARG A 155 -14.78 5.01 -6.23
CA ARG A 155 -13.75 4.48 -5.35
C ARG A 155 -13.53 2.99 -5.52
N PHE A 156 -14.59 2.21 -5.75
CA PHE A 156 -14.47 0.80 -6.13
C PHE A 156 -13.64 0.64 -7.40
N ASP A 157 -14.00 1.34 -8.48
CA ASP A 157 -13.34 1.23 -9.79
C ASP A 157 -11.85 1.60 -9.70
N LEU A 158 -11.53 2.67 -8.93
CA LEU A 158 -10.15 3.07 -8.65
C LEU A 158 -9.37 1.98 -7.92
N LEU A 159 -9.94 1.40 -6.85
CA LEU A 159 -9.28 0.34 -6.06
C LEU A 159 -9.15 -0.96 -6.84
N TYR A 160 -10.13 -1.30 -7.66
CA TYR A 160 -10.10 -2.46 -8.53
C TYR A 160 -8.98 -2.34 -9.56
N GLU A 161 -8.86 -1.20 -10.24
CA GLU A 161 -7.81 -0.96 -11.22
C GLU A 161 -6.42 -0.84 -10.57
N GLU A 162 -6.31 -0.23 -9.38
CA GLU A 162 -5.08 -0.23 -8.58
C GLU A 162 -4.65 -1.66 -8.23
N GLY A 163 -5.58 -2.50 -7.76
CA GLY A 163 -5.34 -3.90 -7.45
C GLY A 163 -4.92 -4.70 -8.68
N ARG A 164 -5.64 -4.54 -9.81
CA ARG A 164 -5.30 -5.20 -11.08
C ARG A 164 -3.89 -4.84 -11.52
N ARG A 165 -3.49 -3.57 -11.44
CA ARG A 165 -2.13 -3.13 -11.77
C ARG A 165 -1.09 -3.70 -10.82
N SER A 166 -1.40 -3.82 -9.53
CA SER A 166 -0.48 -4.43 -8.56
C SER A 166 -0.21 -5.90 -8.87
N VAL A 167 -1.27 -6.64 -9.25
CA VAL A 167 -1.21 -8.09 -9.48
C VAL A 167 -0.73 -8.47 -10.89
N MET A 168 -1.26 -7.79 -11.91
CA MET A 168 -1.05 -8.13 -13.32
C MET A 168 -0.06 -7.19 -14.03
N GLY A 169 0.23 -6.03 -13.42
CA GLY A 169 1.22 -5.10 -13.94
C GLY A 169 2.64 -5.57 -13.64
N PRO A 170 3.65 -4.96 -14.27
CA PRO A 170 5.02 -5.13 -13.82
C PRO A 170 5.10 -4.69 -12.36
N PRO A 171 5.86 -5.40 -11.50
CA PRO A 171 6.01 -4.99 -10.11
C PRO A 171 6.46 -3.53 -10.08
N PRO A 172 5.88 -2.70 -9.18
CA PRO A 172 6.25 -1.31 -9.11
C PRO A 172 7.78 -1.21 -8.97
N GLY A 173 8.38 -0.37 -9.82
CA GLY A 173 9.81 -0.11 -9.78
C GLY A 173 10.24 0.27 -8.35
N GLU A 174 11.47 -0.04 -7.99
CA GLU A 174 12.01 0.15 -6.63
C GLU A 174 11.70 1.55 -6.05
N GLY A 175 11.80 2.60 -6.87
CA GLY A 175 11.44 3.96 -6.47
C GLY A 175 9.98 4.16 -6.06
N SER A 176 9.02 3.48 -6.72
CA SER A 176 7.60 3.56 -6.34
C SER A 176 7.34 2.86 -5.00
N ARG A 177 7.96 1.69 -4.78
CA ARG A 177 7.87 0.98 -3.49
C ARG A 177 8.50 1.77 -2.34
N LEU A 178 9.63 2.43 -2.59
CA LEU A 178 10.28 3.31 -1.61
C LEU A 178 9.42 4.52 -1.26
N ARG A 179 8.76 5.16 -2.24
CA ARG A 179 7.82 6.27 -1.96
C ARG A 179 6.68 5.84 -1.05
N SER A 180 6.06 4.69 -1.30
CA SER A 180 4.99 4.17 -0.42
C SER A 180 5.47 3.89 1.01
N LEU A 181 6.70 3.39 1.17
CA LEU A 181 7.32 3.21 2.48
C LEU A 181 7.61 4.55 3.16
N LEU A 182 8.14 5.53 2.42
CA LEU A 182 8.43 6.88 2.90
C LEU A 182 7.16 7.54 3.46
N ASP A 183 6.06 7.52 2.71
CA ASP A 183 4.78 8.08 3.14
C ASP A 183 4.21 7.37 4.37
N SER A 184 4.39 6.05 4.45
CA SER A 184 3.93 5.27 5.60
C SER A 184 4.73 5.60 6.87
N TYR A 185 6.06 5.65 6.79
CA TYR A 185 6.89 6.06 7.92
C TYR A 185 6.62 7.48 8.38
N ARG A 186 6.42 8.41 7.43
CA ARG A 186 6.06 9.80 7.73
C ARG A 186 4.75 9.90 8.50
N ARG A 187 3.67 9.28 7.99
CA ARG A 187 2.35 9.32 8.64
C ARG A 187 2.37 8.74 10.05
N GLU A 188 3.04 7.61 10.24
CA GLU A 188 3.15 6.97 11.56
C GLU A 188 4.02 7.78 12.51
N ALA A 189 5.10 8.41 12.02
CA ALA A 189 5.91 9.33 12.82
C ALA A 189 5.08 10.53 13.28
N ASP A 190 4.31 11.15 12.37
CA ASP A 190 3.40 12.27 12.70
C ASP A 190 2.31 11.86 13.71
N ALA A 191 1.80 10.63 13.62
CA ALA A 191 0.84 10.10 14.59
C ALA A 191 1.49 9.91 15.97
N ALA A 192 2.69 9.34 16.04
CA ALA A 192 3.45 9.17 17.28
C ALA A 192 3.82 10.51 17.93
N GLU A 193 4.23 11.51 17.14
CA GLU A 193 4.53 12.86 17.64
C GLU A 193 3.31 13.53 18.27
N ARG A 194 2.12 13.37 17.68
CA ARG A 194 0.86 13.95 18.19
C ARG A 194 0.48 13.46 19.58
N VAL A 195 0.88 12.24 19.94
CA VAL A 195 0.65 11.64 21.27
C VAL A 195 1.91 11.68 22.16
N SER A 196 2.91 12.48 21.79
CA SER A 196 4.19 12.63 22.51
C SER A 196 5.00 11.33 22.67
N ALA A 197 4.76 10.32 21.81
CA ALA A 197 5.55 9.10 21.75
C ALA A 197 6.88 9.33 20.98
N TYR A 198 7.71 10.24 21.48
CA TYR A 198 8.85 10.78 20.74
C TYR A 198 9.94 9.75 20.39
N ILE A 199 10.13 8.72 21.22
CA ILE A 199 11.07 7.64 20.91
C ILE A 199 10.60 6.83 19.68
N ALA A 200 9.30 6.52 19.60
CA ALA A 200 8.71 5.83 18.46
C ALA A 200 8.76 6.72 17.20
N ALA A 201 8.42 8.00 17.34
CA ALA A 201 8.54 8.98 16.27
C ALA A 201 9.97 9.06 15.74
N ALA A 202 10.98 9.17 16.62
CA ALA A 202 12.38 9.25 16.23
C ALA A 202 12.86 8.01 15.46
N ALA A 203 12.42 6.82 15.87
CA ALA A 203 12.73 5.58 15.14
C ALA A 203 12.12 5.58 13.73
N LEU A 204 10.86 5.98 13.60
CA LEU A 204 10.15 6.07 12.31
C LEU A 204 10.75 7.16 11.40
N ARG A 205 11.14 8.31 11.95
CA ARG A 205 11.88 9.36 11.21
C ARG A 205 13.25 8.89 10.75
N GLY A 206 13.94 8.08 11.56
CA GLY A 206 15.19 7.43 11.14
C GLY A 206 14.99 6.52 9.92
N ALA A 207 13.90 5.75 9.90
CA ALA A 207 13.52 4.91 8.76
C ALA A 207 13.08 5.74 7.54
N GLU A 208 12.39 6.87 7.75
CA GLU A 208 12.04 7.83 6.71
C GLU A 208 13.30 8.39 6.03
N LEU A 209 14.28 8.84 6.81
CA LEU A 209 15.57 9.34 6.30
C LEU A 209 16.34 8.25 5.53
N GLU A 210 16.38 7.01 6.06
CA GLU A 210 17.03 5.89 5.37
C GLU A 210 16.39 5.62 4.01
N CYS A 211 15.05 5.63 3.95
CA CYS A 211 14.28 5.46 2.72
C CYS A 211 14.59 6.56 1.69
N LEU A 212 14.62 7.82 2.13
CA LEU A 212 14.92 8.97 1.27
C LEU A 212 16.34 8.92 0.70
N LEU A 213 17.34 8.60 1.53
CA LEU A 213 18.73 8.50 1.09
C LEU A 213 18.91 7.32 0.13
N LEU A 214 18.26 6.19 0.38
CA LEU A 214 18.28 5.04 -0.52
C LEU A 214 17.64 5.39 -1.87
N GLN A 215 16.47 6.04 -1.84
CA GLN A 215 15.80 6.50 -3.05
C GLN A 215 16.72 7.39 -3.89
N ARG A 216 17.36 8.39 -3.26
CA ARG A 216 18.29 9.29 -3.94
C ARG A 216 19.50 8.54 -4.52
N CYS A 217 20.05 7.56 -3.80
CA CYS A 217 21.13 6.71 -4.31
C CYS A 217 20.73 5.89 -5.54
N LEU A 218 19.47 5.41 -5.60
CA LEU A 218 18.97 4.65 -6.74
C LEU A 218 18.64 5.55 -7.93
N GLU A 219 18.08 6.74 -7.68
CA GLU A 219 17.79 7.75 -8.71
C GLU A 219 19.08 8.34 -9.33
N HIS A 220 20.12 8.49 -8.52
CA HIS A 220 21.43 9.03 -8.91
C HIS A 220 22.56 7.99 -8.78
N LEU A 221 22.34 6.80 -9.34
CA LEU A 221 23.25 5.66 -9.14
C LEU A 221 24.70 5.94 -9.55
N ASN A 222 24.92 6.65 -10.66
CA ASN A 222 26.27 6.97 -11.13
C ASN A 222 27.02 7.85 -10.12
N ASP A 223 26.37 8.90 -9.62
CA ASP A 223 26.93 9.81 -8.63
C ASP A 223 27.18 9.08 -7.30
N ALA A 224 26.25 8.21 -6.88
CA ALA A 224 26.41 7.37 -5.70
C ALA A 224 27.63 6.43 -5.84
N MET A 225 27.80 5.80 -7.01
CA MET A 225 28.93 4.92 -7.30
C MET A 225 30.25 5.68 -7.37
N GLN A 226 30.25 6.90 -7.92
CA GLN A 226 31.43 7.76 -7.95
C GLN A 226 31.82 8.18 -6.53
N ALA A 227 30.86 8.61 -5.72
CA ALA A 227 31.06 8.95 -4.32
C ALA A 227 31.62 7.76 -3.51
N LEU A 228 31.14 6.54 -3.77
CA LEU A 228 31.64 5.31 -3.14
C LEU A 228 33.14 5.11 -3.35
N GLN A 229 33.68 5.41 -4.54
CA GLN A 229 35.11 5.25 -4.82
C GLN A 229 35.99 6.16 -3.94
N GLY A 230 35.46 7.32 -3.53
CA GLY A 230 36.13 8.24 -2.61
C GLY A 230 36.09 7.83 -1.14
N VAL A 231 35.31 6.80 -0.78
CA VAL A 231 35.16 6.36 0.61
C VAL A 231 36.27 5.37 1.00
N HIS A 232 36.93 5.61 2.13
CA HIS A 232 37.92 4.70 2.67
C HIS A 232 37.30 3.34 3.03
N GLY A 233 37.91 2.24 2.58
CA GLY A 233 37.44 0.88 2.87
C GLY A 233 36.20 0.44 2.09
N HIS A 234 35.78 1.19 1.06
CA HIS A 234 34.61 0.89 0.23
C HIS A 234 34.67 -0.48 -0.46
N ALA A 235 35.86 -1.06 -0.65
CA ALA A 235 36.05 -2.38 -1.26
C ALA A 235 35.29 -3.51 -0.55
N ARG A 236 34.92 -3.32 0.73
CA ARG A 236 34.14 -4.30 1.52
C ARG A 236 32.63 -4.05 1.44
N TRP A 237 32.19 -2.97 0.78
CA TRP A 237 30.78 -2.60 0.73
C TRP A 237 30.10 -3.29 -0.46
N PRO A 238 28.80 -3.65 -0.34
CA PRO A 238 28.03 -4.14 -1.48
C PRO A 238 28.00 -3.11 -2.61
N ARG A 239 28.02 -3.57 -3.87
CA ARG A 239 27.82 -2.69 -5.04
C ARG A 239 26.38 -2.21 -5.20
N ASP A 240 25.45 -3.04 -4.77
CA ASP A 240 24.01 -2.76 -4.77
C ASP A 240 23.63 -1.83 -3.60
N PRO A 241 23.13 -0.61 -3.87
CA PRO A 241 22.72 0.35 -2.82
C PRO A 241 21.62 -0.15 -1.89
N THR A 242 20.76 -1.07 -2.33
CA THR A 242 19.67 -1.62 -1.49
C THR A 242 20.17 -2.39 -0.28
N ARG A 243 21.47 -2.75 -0.29
CA ARG A 243 22.14 -3.47 0.80
C ARG A 243 22.95 -2.55 1.72
N TRP A 244 22.96 -1.25 1.43
CA TRP A 244 23.65 -0.28 2.27
C TRP A 244 22.85 0.01 3.53
N LYS A 245 23.56 0.08 4.65
CA LYS A 245 23.01 0.51 5.93
C LYS A 245 22.92 2.03 5.96
N LEU A 246 22.03 2.59 6.76
CA LEU A 246 21.94 4.04 7.03
C LEU A 246 23.29 4.77 7.17
N ALA A 247 24.25 4.23 7.91
CA ALA A 247 25.57 4.85 8.06
C ALA A 247 26.34 4.95 6.72
N GLN A 248 26.22 3.94 5.86
CA GLN A 248 26.81 3.92 4.53
C GLN A 248 26.08 4.92 3.62
N LEU A 249 24.74 4.95 3.66
CA LEU A 249 23.93 5.91 2.92
C LEU A 249 24.27 7.37 3.27
N ILE A 250 24.42 7.70 4.56
CA ILE A 250 24.84 9.02 5.02
C ILE A 250 26.25 9.36 4.52
N THR A 251 27.17 8.38 4.57
CA THR A 251 28.55 8.58 4.09
C THR A 251 28.58 8.91 2.60
N ILE A 252 27.81 8.17 1.79
CA ILE A 252 27.71 8.40 0.35
C ILE A 252 27.05 9.73 0.05
N ALA A 253 25.93 10.04 0.71
CA ALA A 253 25.24 11.31 0.51
C ALA A 253 26.12 12.52 0.90
N ASN A 254 26.98 12.37 1.92
CA ASN A 254 27.97 13.39 2.25
C ASN A 254 29.05 13.53 1.16
N ALA A 255 29.62 12.41 0.73
CA ALA A 255 30.67 12.39 -0.30
C ALA A 255 30.17 12.90 -1.66
N ALA A 256 28.88 12.71 -1.95
CA ALA A 256 28.20 13.23 -3.12
C ALA A 256 27.73 14.69 -2.98
N GLY A 257 27.91 15.32 -1.81
CA GLY A 257 27.47 16.69 -1.55
C GLY A 257 25.96 16.87 -1.48
N TRP A 258 25.20 15.80 -1.24
CA TRP A 258 23.74 15.83 -1.15
C TRP A 258 23.23 16.25 0.22
N LEU A 259 24.04 16.06 1.26
CA LEU A 259 23.63 16.43 2.62
C LEU A 259 23.78 17.94 2.81
N PRO A 260 22.69 18.64 3.18
CA PRO A 260 22.72 20.07 3.43
C PRO A 260 23.29 20.36 4.82
N ASP A 261 23.96 21.50 4.96
CA ASP A 261 24.28 22.05 6.28
C ASP A 261 22.98 22.38 7.03
N VAL A 262 22.81 21.81 8.22
CA VAL A 262 21.62 22.06 9.04
C VAL A 262 21.91 23.21 10.00
N VAL A 263 21.32 24.38 9.73
CA VAL A 263 21.45 25.57 10.58
C VAL A 263 20.38 25.58 11.66
N ILE A 264 20.78 25.67 12.93
CA ILE A 264 19.92 25.73 14.11
C ILE A 264 20.31 26.97 14.91
N GLY A 265 19.53 28.05 14.78
CA GLY A 265 19.92 29.35 15.36
C GLY A 265 21.27 29.79 14.81
N GLU A 266 22.25 30.00 15.69
CA GLU A 266 23.62 30.39 15.33
C GLU A 266 24.56 29.20 15.05
N ARG A 267 24.11 27.95 15.23
CA ARG A 267 24.95 26.75 15.04
C ARG A 267 24.68 26.11 13.69
N VAL A 268 25.75 25.74 12.99
CA VAL A 268 25.70 24.87 11.82
C VAL A 268 26.07 23.46 12.26
N LEU A 269 25.19 22.51 12.03
CA LEU A 269 25.37 21.12 12.40
C LEU A 269 26.03 20.40 11.21
N SER A 270 27.25 19.92 11.41
CA SER A 270 28.01 19.22 10.37
C SER A 270 27.39 17.87 10.04
N THR A 271 27.68 17.34 8.86
CA THR A 271 27.23 15.99 8.45
C THR A 271 27.64 14.89 9.44
N ALA A 272 28.82 15.01 10.06
CA ALA A 272 29.30 14.05 11.06
C ALA A 272 28.45 14.12 12.34
N GLU A 273 28.08 15.32 12.79
CA GLU A 273 27.20 15.52 13.94
C GLU A 273 25.78 15.03 13.63
N PHE A 274 25.30 15.23 12.40
CA PHE A 274 24.01 14.75 11.93
C PHE A 274 23.96 13.21 11.90
N ALA A 275 24.98 12.57 11.31
CA ALA A 275 25.13 11.12 11.31
C ALA A 275 25.16 10.52 12.73
N ASN A 276 25.88 11.19 13.63
CA ASN A 276 25.98 10.79 15.02
C ASN A 276 24.65 10.97 15.76
N LEU A 277 23.87 12.00 15.46
CA LEU A 277 22.54 12.21 16.00
C LEU A 277 21.57 11.11 15.58
N VAL A 278 21.48 10.82 14.27
CA VAL A 278 20.63 9.75 13.72
C VAL A 278 21.00 8.39 14.34
N ARG A 279 22.30 8.12 14.50
CA ARG A 279 22.78 6.91 15.18
C ARG A 279 22.40 6.87 16.66
N ARG A 280 22.51 8.00 17.39
CA ARG A 280 22.08 8.09 18.80
C ARG A 280 20.57 7.86 18.94
N LEU A 281 19.78 8.36 18.00
CA LEU A 281 18.33 8.14 17.99
C LEU A 281 17.95 6.67 17.84
N ARG A 282 18.57 5.97 16.90
CA ARG A 282 18.39 4.53 16.74
C ARG A 282 18.84 3.74 17.97
N ASN A 283 19.82 4.27 18.71
CA ASN A 283 20.28 3.64 19.95
C ASN A 283 19.27 3.77 21.10
N TYR A 284 18.37 4.77 21.11
CA TYR A 284 17.33 4.88 22.16
C TYR A 284 16.42 3.65 22.22
N VAL A 285 16.24 2.94 21.11
CA VAL A 285 15.42 1.71 21.03
C VAL A 285 16.24 0.42 21.08
N HIS A 286 17.58 0.47 21.23
CA HIS A 286 18.44 -0.71 21.12
C HIS A 286 18.83 -1.31 22.50
N PRO A 287 18.23 -2.44 22.95
CA PRO A 287 18.39 -2.94 24.32
C PRO A 287 19.84 -3.28 24.70
N GLY A 288 20.60 -3.91 23.79
CA GLY A 288 21.98 -4.31 24.05
C GLY A 288 22.95 -3.13 24.20
N ARG A 289 22.57 -1.93 23.74
CA ARG A 289 23.40 -0.72 23.89
C ARG A 289 23.19 -0.11 25.27
N HIS A 290 21.94 -0.07 25.71
CA HIS A 290 21.56 0.36 27.06
C HIS A 290 22.21 -0.49 28.15
N LEU A 291 22.25 -1.82 27.98
CA LEU A 291 22.89 -2.73 28.93
C LEU A 291 24.41 -2.52 29.07
N LEU A 292 25.09 -2.08 28.00
CA LEU A 292 26.54 -1.84 28.02
C LEU A 292 26.90 -0.45 28.54
N GLU A 293 26.03 0.54 28.29
CA GLU A 293 26.31 1.94 28.59
C GLU A 293 25.75 2.37 29.97
N ARG A 294 24.85 1.59 30.60
CA ARG A 294 24.18 2.02 31.85
C ARG A 294 23.90 0.86 32.83
N PRO A 295 24.23 1.01 34.14
CA PRO A 295 23.93 0.02 35.18
C PRO A 295 22.47 0.01 35.66
N ALA A 296 21.68 1.06 35.39
CA ALA A 296 20.24 1.12 35.68
C ALA A 296 19.49 1.84 34.54
N PHE A 297 18.29 1.35 34.19
CA PHE A 297 17.49 1.89 33.09
C PHE A 297 16.27 2.66 33.63
N GLU A 298 16.26 3.97 33.42
CA GLU A 298 15.07 4.81 33.56
C GLU A 298 14.93 5.66 32.30
N ILE A 299 13.74 5.65 31.69
CA ILE A 299 13.39 6.60 30.63
C ILE A 299 12.99 7.91 31.33
N ALA A 300 13.98 8.75 31.65
CA ALA A 300 13.74 10.08 32.19
C ALA A 300 13.11 11.01 31.13
N ASP A 301 12.42 12.07 31.58
CA ASP A 301 11.81 13.10 30.72
C ASP A 301 12.81 13.72 29.73
N GLU A 302 14.09 13.81 30.13
CA GLU A 302 15.18 14.28 29.28
C GLU A 302 15.38 13.42 28.01
N HIS A 303 15.10 12.12 28.07
CA HIS A 303 15.20 11.24 26.89
C HIS A 303 14.06 11.47 25.90
N SER A 304 12.87 11.80 26.41
CA SER A 304 11.74 12.21 25.57
C SER A 304 12.02 13.56 24.89
N LEU A 305 12.69 14.49 25.59
CA LEU A 305 13.13 15.77 25.03
C LEU A 305 14.23 15.59 23.98
N ASP A 306 15.22 14.73 24.22
CA ASP A 306 16.26 14.38 23.24
C ASP A 306 15.67 13.74 21.98
N ALA A 307 14.73 12.80 22.16
CA ALA A 307 14.04 12.16 21.04
C ALA A 307 13.22 13.19 20.24
N ARG A 308 12.52 14.11 20.92
CA ARG A 308 11.80 15.21 20.27
C ARG A 308 12.73 16.14 19.50
N ALA A 309 13.83 16.59 20.10
CA ALA A 309 14.80 17.47 19.46
C ALA A 309 15.36 16.83 18.19
N ALA A 310 15.66 15.54 18.26
CA ALA A 310 16.26 14.84 17.15
C ALA A 310 15.23 14.46 16.05
N THR A 311 13.97 14.22 16.39
CA THR A 311 12.85 14.18 15.43
C THR A 311 12.73 15.48 14.64
N LEU A 312 12.79 16.64 15.33
CA LEU A 312 12.76 17.95 14.66
C LEU A 312 13.96 18.13 13.72
N LEU A 313 15.15 17.68 14.13
CA LEU A 313 16.36 17.79 13.32
C LEU A 313 16.34 16.91 12.08
N ILE A 314 15.84 15.67 12.20
CA ILE A 314 15.65 14.81 11.03
C ILE A 314 14.65 15.43 10.07
N ARG A 315 13.55 15.99 10.58
CA ARG A 315 12.56 16.66 9.72
C ARG A 315 13.18 17.80 8.92
N VAL A 316 13.96 18.67 9.57
CA VAL A 316 14.68 19.75 8.87
C VAL A 316 15.64 19.20 7.82
N ALA A 317 16.36 18.13 8.11
CA ALA A 317 17.26 17.50 7.14
C ALA A 317 16.51 16.88 5.95
N ILE A 318 15.37 16.23 6.21
CA ILE A 318 14.49 15.66 5.17
C ILE A 318 13.96 16.77 4.26
N GLU A 319 13.40 17.85 4.84
CA GLU A 319 12.90 19.00 4.08
C GLU A 319 13.97 19.56 3.14
N ARG A 320 15.21 19.69 3.64
CA ARG A 320 16.32 20.20 2.83
C ARG A 320 16.79 19.22 1.76
N LEU A 321 16.77 17.92 2.03
CA LEU A 321 17.08 16.86 1.05
C LEU A 321 16.03 16.76 -0.06
N THR A 322 14.78 17.19 0.20
CA THR A 322 13.70 17.20 -0.81
C THR A 322 13.66 18.46 -1.69
N ILE A 323 14.37 19.53 -1.30
CA ILE A 323 14.43 20.80 -2.06
C ILE A 323 15.59 20.81 -3.08
N LEU A 324 16.59 19.92 -2.91
CA LEU A 324 17.74 19.71 -3.80
C LEU A 324 17.52 18.50 -4.71
#